data_AF-A0A2A9CR08-F1
#
_entry.id   AF-A0A2A9CR08-F1
#
_cell.length_a   1.000
_cell.length_b   1.000
_cell.length_c   1.000
_cell.angle_alpha   90.00
_cell.angle_beta   90.00
_cell.angle_gamma   90.00
#
_symmetry.space_group_name_H-M   'P 1'
#
loop_
_entity.id
_entity.type
_entity.pdbx_description
1 polymer ?
#
loop_
_entity_poly.entity_id
_entity_poly.type
_entity_poly.pdbx_seq_one_letter_code
_entity_poly.pdbx_strand_id
1 'polypeptide(L)'
;MQAPPIDLSLKAKPVGGCQPAYVRKLPVYGDERWLPLWRRGSHNGSMPNIQIKDVPEDTHAVLRQRASQSHQSLQEYLRSRLIAEAAQPTLDEVLARAGGRAGGSLPLADAVSALRFDRARH
;
A
#
# COMPACT_ATOMS: atom_id res chain seq x y z
N MET A 1 9.80 -7.31 62.53
CA MET A 1 9.41 -8.28 61.48
C MET A 1 9.96 -7.78 60.16
N GLN A 2 11.12 -8.28 59.79
CA GLN A 2 11.89 -7.90 58.60
C GLN A 2 11.47 -8.81 57.44
N ALA A 3 11.14 -8.26 56.27
CA ALA A 3 10.86 -9.05 55.08
C ALA A 3 12.16 -9.59 54.45
N PRO A 4 12.22 -10.84 53.97
CA PRO A 4 13.36 -11.34 53.20
C PRO A 4 13.38 -10.79 51.76
N PRO A 5 14.59 -10.67 51.14
CA PRO A 5 14.76 -10.05 49.83
C PRO A 5 14.33 -10.99 48.70
N ILE A 6 13.73 -10.43 47.64
CA ILE A 6 13.32 -11.17 46.45
C ILE A 6 14.52 -11.28 45.50
N ASP A 7 14.90 -12.51 45.16
CA ASP A 7 15.91 -12.86 44.15
C ASP A 7 15.39 -12.52 42.74
N LEU A 8 16.08 -11.61 42.05
CA LEU A 8 15.79 -11.14 40.70
C LEU A 8 16.58 -11.96 39.67
N SER A 9 16.22 -13.23 39.49
CA SER A 9 16.63 -13.98 38.29
C SER A 9 15.73 -13.61 37.10
N LEU A 10 16.11 -12.52 36.43
CA LEU A 10 15.64 -12.15 35.10
C LEU A 10 16.12 -13.17 34.05
N LYS A 11 15.18 -13.91 33.44
CA LYS A 11 15.36 -14.37 32.06
C LYS A 11 14.46 -13.53 31.15
N ALA A 12 15.05 -12.50 30.54
CA ALA A 12 14.42 -11.69 29.51
C ALA A 12 14.54 -12.36 28.14
N LYS A 13 13.42 -12.46 27.42
CA LYS A 13 13.36 -12.59 25.95
C LYS A 13 12.36 -11.54 25.46
N PRO A 14 12.76 -10.55 24.64
CA PRO A 14 11.83 -9.55 24.13
C PRO A 14 11.32 -9.94 22.75
N VAL A 15 10.00 -10.07 22.58
CA VAL A 15 9.37 -9.87 21.27
C VAL A 15 8.15 -8.98 21.42
N GLY A 16 8.26 -7.79 20.80
CA GLY A 16 7.16 -7.02 20.24
C GLY A 16 5.89 -6.91 21.07
N GLY A 17 5.91 -6.04 22.08
CA GLY A 17 4.70 -5.56 22.73
C GLY A 17 4.88 -4.09 23.08
N CYS A 18 4.16 -3.21 22.37
CA CYS A 18 3.90 -1.86 22.84
C CYS A 18 3.28 -1.96 24.23
N GLN A 19 4.05 -1.59 25.26
CA GLN A 19 3.55 -1.43 26.61
C GLN A 19 2.52 -0.31 26.63
N PRO A 20 1.32 -0.47 27.21
CA PRO A 20 0.52 0.68 27.58
C PRO A 20 0.97 1.20 28.94
N ALA A 21 1.29 2.50 28.96
CA ALA A 21 1.64 3.27 30.13
C ALA A 21 0.45 3.45 31.10
N TYR A 22 0.76 3.35 32.39
CA TYR A 22 0.07 3.92 33.56
C TYR A 22 -1.46 3.85 33.66
N VAL A 23 -1.96 2.91 34.47
CA VAL A 23 -3.34 2.95 34.98
C VAL A 23 -3.38 3.79 36.26
N ARG A 24 -3.90 5.03 36.18
CA ARG A 24 -4.29 5.80 37.37
C ARG A 24 -5.65 5.26 37.86
N LYS A 25 -5.68 4.66 39.06
CA LYS A 25 -6.94 4.30 39.74
C LYS A 25 -7.78 5.56 40.00
N LEU A 26 -9.01 5.59 39.50
CA LEU A 26 -10.09 6.40 40.08
C LEU A 26 -11.16 5.44 40.64
N PRO A 27 -11.75 5.76 41.81
CA PRO A 27 -12.61 4.83 42.53
C PRO A 27 -13.98 4.67 41.86
N VAL A 28 -14.45 3.44 41.95
CA VAL A 28 -15.66 2.88 41.34
C VAL A 28 -16.89 3.31 42.12
N TYR A 29 -17.94 3.80 41.44
CA TYR A 29 -19.32 3.84 41.97
C TYR A 29 -20.16 2.84 41.16
N GLY A 30 -20.94 2.02 41.87
CA GLY A 30 -21.50 0.77 41.38
C GLY A 30 -22.65 0.90 40.38
N ASP A 31 -22.61 0.07 39.34
CA ASP A 31 -23.72 -0.72 38.81
C ASP A 31 -23.12 -1.80 37.91
N GLU A 32 -23.40 -3.07 38.21
CA GLU A 32 -22.87 -4.24 37.52
C GLU A 32 -23.63 -4.49 36.21
N ARG A 33 -23.36 -3.66 35.20
CA ARG A 33 -23.68 -3.98 33.80
C ARG A 33 -22.61 -3.47 32.85
N TRP A 34 -21.44 -4.10 32.92
CA TRP A 34 -20.39 -3.95 31.92
C TRP A 34 -20.75 -4.70 30.65
N LEU A 35 -21.44 -4.03 29.73
CA LEU A 35 -21.47 -4.48 28.34
C LEU A 35 -20.05 -4.26 27.75
N PRO A 36 -19.40 -5.30 27.20
CA PRO A 36 -18.07 -5.14 26.61
C PRO A 36 -18.15 -4.25 25.37
N LEU A 37 -17.56 -3.04 25.45
CA LEU A 37 -17.45 -2.06 24.35
C LEU A 37 -16.50 -2.50 23.21
N TRP A 38 -16.00 -3.74 23.22
CA TRP A 38 -14.96 -4.20 22.28
C TRP A 38 -15.48 -4.99 21.08
N ARG A 39 -16.80 -4.99 20.83
CA ARG A 39 -17.34 -5.48 19.56
C ARG A 39 -17.20 -4.39 18.48
N ARG A 40 -15.96 -3.98 18.18
CA ARG A 40 -15.68 -3.30 16.91
C ARG A 40 -15.45 -4.37 15.86
N GLY A 41 -16.47 -4.61 15.05
CA GLY A 41 -16.34 -5.38 13.82
C GLY A 41 -15.20 -4.83 12.97
N SER A 42 -14.34 -5.71 12.49
CA SER A 42 -13.29 -5.35 11.54
C SER A 42 -13.96 -4.98 10.23
N HIS A 43 -13.97 -3.70 9.88
CA HIS A 43 -14.46 -3.18 8.61
C HIS A 43 -13.42 -3.42 7.49
N ASN A 44 -12.73 -4.56 7.49
CA ASN A 44 -11.69 -4.85 6.49
C ASN A 44 -12.24 -5.41 5.17
N GLY A 45 -13.56 -5.61 5.07
CA GLY A 45 -14.19 -6.18 3.85
C GLY A 45 -14.29 -5.24 2.66
N SER A 46 -13.99 -3.94 2.79
CA SER A 46 -14.26 -2.93 1.74
C SER A 46 -13.04 -2.14 1.27
N MET A 47 -11.87 -2.29 1.91
CA MET A 47 -10.65 -1.56 1.53
C MET A 47 -9.56 -2.54 1.10
N PRO A 48 -9.21 -2.62 -0.20
CA PRO A 48 -8.14 -3.49 -0.67
C PRO A 48 -6.81 -3.06 -0.01
N ASN A 49 -6.15 -4.02 0.65
CA ASN A 49 -4.88 -3.82 1.34
C ASN A 49 -3.85 -4.85 0.86
N ILE A 50 -2.61 -4.40 0.65
CA ILE A 50 -1.50 -5.23 0.17
C ILE A 50 -0.36 -5.13 1.18
N GLN A 51 0.08 -6.28 1.71
CA GLN A 51 1.25 -6.38 2.57
C GLN A 51 2.37 -7.10 1.83
N ILE A 52 3.51 -6.42 1.64
CA ILE A 52 4.70 -6.99 1.03
C ILE A 52 5.63 -7.45 2.15
N LYS A 53 6.03 -8.73 2.13
CA LYS A 53 6.92 -9.34 3.12
C LYS A 53 8.32 -9.52 2.53
N ASP A 54 9.30 -9.63 3.43
CA ASP A 54 10.67 -10.00 3.10
C ASP A 54 11.35 -9.08 2.08
N VAL A 55 11.08 -7.77 2.17
CA VAL A 55 11.78 -6.76 1.37
C VAL A 55 13.21 -6.63 1.91
N PRO A 56 14.26 -6.80 1.09
CA PRO A 56 15.63 -6.57 1.51
C PRO A 56 15.82 -5.16 2.07
N GLU A 57 16.57 -5.02 3.17
CA GLU A 57 16.75 -3.74 3.86
C GLU A 57 17.29 -2.64 2.93
N ASP A 58 18.24 -2.99 2.06
CA ASP A 58 18.82 -2.08 1.08
C ASP A 58 17.76 -1.51 0.12
N THR A 59 16.83 -2.37 -0.33
CA THR A 59 15.73 -1.96 -1.21
C THR A 59 14.76 -1.05 -0.47
N HIS A 60 14.42 -1.41 0.77
CA HIS A 60 13.54 -0.60 1.61
C HIS A 60 14.14 0.79 1.90
N ALA A 61 15.45 0.88 2.16
CA ALA A 61 16.16 2.14 2.37
C ALA A 61 16.11 3.04 1.13
N VAL A 62 16.38 2.50 -0.05
CA VAL A 62 16.30 3.24 -1.33
C VAL A 62 14.88 3.75 -1.58
N LEU A 63 13.86 2.91 -1.35
CA LEU A 63 12.46 3.31 -1.53
C LEU A 63 12.05 4.41 -0.55
N ARG A 64 12.47 4.32 0.71
CA ARG A 64 12.24 5.35 1.72
C ARG A 64 12.92 6.67 1.35
N GLN A 65 14.15 6.62 0.87
CA GLN A 65 14.87 7.81 0.41
C GLN A 65 14.13 8.49 -0.75
N ARG A 66 13.72 7.73 -1.76
CA ARG A 66 12.95 8.26 -2.90
C ARG A 66 11.60 8.85 -2.47
N ALA A 67 10.89 8.19 -1.56
CA ALA A 67 9.65 8.72 -1.00
C ALA A 67 9.88 10.08 -0.30
N SER A 68 10.96 10.19 0.49
CA SER A 68 11.32 11.45 1.15
C SER A 68 11.67 12.57 0.15
N GLN A 69 12.36 12.24 -0.94
CA GLN A 69 12.67 13.18 -2.02
C GLN A 69 11.42 13.67 -2.76
N SER A 70 10.41 12.80 -2.89
CA SER A 70 9.09 13.14 -3.43
C SER A 70 8.15 13.80 -2.41
N HIS A 71 8.62 14.06 -1.17
CA HIS A 71 7.80 14.56 -0.06
C HIS A 71 6.56 13.71 0.23
N GLN A 72 6.66 12.40 0.04
CA GLN A 72 5.57 11.44 0.22
C GLN A 72 5.89 10.47 1.35
N SER A 73 4.84 9.94 1.98
CA SER A 73 4.99 8.76 2.83
C SER A 73 5.40 7.56 1.96
N LEU A 74 6.11 6.59 2.53
CA LEU A 74 6.52 5.39 1.79
C LEU A 74 5.33 4.62 1.22
N GLN A 75 4.23 4.53 1.96
CA GLN A 75 3.02 3.86 1.50
C GLN A 75 2.39 4.58 0.29
N GLU A 76 2.33 5.92 0.32
CA GLU A 76 1.80 6.71 -0.79
C GLU A 76 2.70 6.63 -2.03
N TYR A 77 4.01 6.70 -1.82
CA TYR A 77 5.00 6.52 -2.90
C TYR A 77 4.83 5.16 -3.58
N LEU A 78 4.72 4.08 -2.81
CA LEU A 78 4.52 2.74 -3.36
C LEU A 78 3.15 2.59 -4.04
N ARG A 79 2.09 3.16 -3.46
CA ARG A 79 0.76 3.16 -4.08
C ARG A 79 0.80 3.82 -5.45
N SER A 80 1.38 5.02 -5.56
CA SER A 80 1.47 5.73 -6.84
C SER A 80 2.29 4.95 -7.88
N ARG A 81 3.39 4.32 -7.45
CA ARG A 81 4.21 3.45 -8.30
C ARG A 81 3.46 2.22 -8.80
N LEU A 82 2.73 1.53 -7.93
CA LEU A 82 1.94 0.35 -8.31
C LEU A 82 0.77 0.72 -9.24
N ILE A 83 0.13 1.87 -9.02
CA ILE A 83 -0.91 2.38 -9.93
C ILE A 83 -0.30 2.67 -11.31
N ALA A 84 0.86 3.32 -11.35
CA ALA A 84 1.54 3.63 -12.61
C ALA A 84 1.95 2.34 -13.36
N GLU A 85 2.46 1.35 -12.64
CA GLU A 85 2.81 0.05 -13.21
C GLU A 85 1.58 -0.67 -13.78
N ALA A 86 0.48 -0.75 -13.00
CA ALA A 86 -0.76 -1.39 -13.44
C ALA A 86 -1.47 -0.63 -14.58
N ALA A 87 -1.18 0.66 -14.74
CA ALA A 87 -1.72 1.47 -15.84
C ALA A 87 -0.98 1.26 -17.16
N GLN A 88 0.23 0.67 -17.15
CA GLN A 88 0.98 0.38 -18.36
C GLN A 88 0.53 -0.98 -18.94
N PRO A 89 -0.25 -0.99 -20.04
CA PRO A 89 -0.62 -2.25 -20.67
C PRO A 89 0.63 -2.91 -21.24
N THR A 90 0.71 -4.22 -21.10
CA THR A 90 1.81 -4.98 -21.71
C THR A 90 1.71 -4.91 -23.24
N LEU A 91 2.83 -5.11 -23.96
CA LEU A 91 2.81 -5.12 -25.43
C LEU A 91 1.81 -6.12 -25.99
N ASP A 92 1.69 -7.29 -25.36
CA ASP A 92 0.73 -8.33 -25.73
C ASP A 92 -0.72 -7.84 -25.57
N GLU A 93 -1.04 -7.20 -24.44
CA GLU A 93 -2.36 -6.57 -24.23
C GLU A 93 -2.65 -5.44 -25.22
N VAL A 94 -1.63 -4.65 -25.59
CA VAL A 94 -1.77 -3.60 -26.60
C VAL A 94 -2.04 -4.20 -27.97
N LEU A 95 -1.32 -5.25 -28.36
CA LEU A 95 -1.50 -5.95 -29.64
C LEU A 95 -2.85 -6.67 -29.69
N ALA A 96 -3.26 -7.34 -28.62
CA ALA A 96 -4.58 -7.94 -28.49
C ALA A 96 -5.70 -6.90 -28.58
N ARG A 97 -5.52 -5.74 -27.93
CA ARG A 97 -6.45 -4.60 -28.03
C ARG A 97 -6.49 -4.01 -29.44
N ALA A 98 -5.36 -3.93 -30.12
CA ALA A 98 -5.27 -3.44 -31.50
C ALA A 98 -5.92 -4.42 -32.50
N GLY A 99 -5.74 -5.73 -32.31
CA GLY A 99 -6.38 -6.77 -33.11
C GLY A 99 -7.90 -6.90 -32.85
N GLY A 100 -8.36 -6.54 -31.64
CA GLY A 100 -9.78 -6.55 -31.28
C GLY A 100 -10.58 -5.32 -31.72
N ARG A 101 -9.92 -4.21 -32.05
CA ARG A 101 -10.55 -3.15 -32.85
C ARG A 101 -10.65 -3.74 -34.26
N ALA A 102 -11.84 -3.77 -34.84
CA ALA A 102 -11.92 -3.83 -36.30
C ALA A 102 -11.13 -2.63 -36.82
N GLY A 103 -9.87 -2.85 -37.21
CA GLY A 103 -9.02 -1.81 -37.76
C GLY A 103 -9.82 -1.15 -38.88
N GLY A 104 -9.92 0.18 -38.84
CA GLY A 104 -10.62 0.90 -39.90
C GLY A 104 -10.03 0.49 -41.23
N SER A 105 -10.85 -0.08 -42.12
CA SER A 105 -10.41 -0.43 -43.46
C SER A 105 -10.26 0.87 -44.24
N LEU A 106 -9.01 1.27 -44.49
CA LEU A 106 -8.65 2.44 -45.27
C LEU A 106 -7.91 1.96 -46.52
N PRO A 107 -8.43 2.21 -47.73
CA PRO A 107 -7.73 1.87 -48.96
C PRO A 107 -6.34 2.53 -49.00
N LEU A 108 -5.34 1.78 -49.44
CA LEU A 108 -3.96 2.29 -49.52
C LEU A 108 -3.87 3.56 -50.39
N ALA A 109 -4.68 3.65 -51.45
CA ALA A 109 -4.74 4.82 -52.31
C ALA A 109 -5.15 6.10 -51.55
N ASP A 110 -6.09 5.99 -50.60
CA ASP A 110 -6.57 7.12 -49.80
C ASP A 110 -5.52 7.54 -48.77
N ALA A 111 -4.85 6.57 -48.14
CA ALA A 111 -3.73 6.83 -47.23
C ALA A 111 -2.56 7.54 -47.95
N VAL A 112 -2.22 7.08 -49.15
CA VAL A 112 -1.17 7.70 -49.99
C VAL A 112 -1.59 9.09 -50.45
N SER A 113 -2.86 9.29 -50.81
CA SER A 113 -3.39 10.59 -51.22
C SER A 113 -3.34 11.61 -50.08
N ALA A 114 -3.71 11.21 -48.86
CA ALA A 114 -3.61 12.05 -47.67
C ALA A 114 -2.15 12.47 -47.39
N LEU A 115 -1.20 11.54 -47.49
CA LEU A 115 0.24 11.83 -47.32
C LEU A 115 0.79 12.78 -48.39
N ARG A 116 0.33 12.64 -49.64
CA ARG A 116 0.74 13.53 -50.73
C ARG A 116 0.17 14.93 -50.55
N PHE A 117 -1.07 15.04 -50.12
CA PHE A 117 -1.71 16.32 -49.81
C PHE A 117 -0.97 17.07 -48.70
N ASP A 118 -0.59 16.36 -47.63
CA ASP A 118 0.17 16.94 -46.51
C ASP A 118 1.56 17.44 -46.94
N ARG A 119 2.29 16.62 -47.72
CA ARG A 119 3.58 17.03 -48.30
C ARG A 119 3.49 18.19 -49.29
N ALA A 120 2.38 18.32 -50.00
CA ALA A 120 2.19 19.44 -50.94
C ALA A 120 1.91 20.77 -50.22
N ARG A 121 1.64 20.73 -48.91
CA ARG A 121 1.39 21.90 -48.06
C ARG A 121 2.66 22.48 -47.43
N HIS A 122 3.77 21.74 -47.47
CA HIS A 122 5.06 22.06 -46.87
C HIS A 122 6.14 22.23 -47.93
#